data_AF-A0A6B1I8D5-F1
#
_entry.id   AF-A0A6B1I8D5-F1
#
_cell.length_a   1.000
_cell.length_b   1.000
_cell.length_c   1.000
_cell.angle_alpha   90.00
_cell.angle_beta   90.00
_cell.angle_gamma   90.00
#
_symmetry.space_group_name_H-M   'P 1'
#
loop_
_entity.id
_entity.type
_entity.pdbx_description
1 polymer ?
#
loop_
_entity_poly.entity_id
_entity_poly.type
_entity_poly.pdbx_seq_one_letter_code
_entity_poly.pdbx_strand_id
1 'polypeptide(L)'
;MGYTKQTRKLQKSGGSTYVVSLPRDWVMKMNLNSGDDILMSVNVNNSLTIHPDAHKADHKQAVAVVGPKDSDESIRRKVVAMYLAGYDSIKITAKGIRLGPGQLNIVRAFARSSMVGTEVIESSTEFITIKILTRLPELTFS
;
A
#
# COMPACT_ATOMS: atom_id res chain seq x y z
N MET A 1 -9.32 15.45 31.72
CA MET A 1 -8.92 14.66 30.53
C MET A 1 -10.09 13.76 30.16
N GLY A 2 -10.85 14.08 29.11
CA GLY A 2 -12.08 13.35 28.78
C GLY A 2 -11.79 12.07 27.99
N TYR A 3 -12.31 10.93 28.44
CA TYR A 3 -12.34 9.70 27.67
C TYR A 3 -13.52 9.76 26.70
N THR A 4 -13.27 9.96 25.40
CA THR A 4 -14.33 9.93 24.40
C THR A 4 -14.59 8.49 23.99
N LYS A 5 -15.63 7.88 24.55
CA LYS A 5 -16.11 6.55 24.13
C LYS A 5 -16.93 6.70 22.85
N GLN A 6 -16.56 5.98 21.79
CA GLN A 6 -17.32 5.95 20.54
C GLN A 6 -17.51 4.52 20.08
N THR A 7 -18.71 4.20 19.60
CA THR A 7 -18.99 2.90 18.98
C THR A 7 -18.80 3.02 17.46
N ARG A 8 -18.18 2.01 16.86
CA ARG A 8 -18.05 1.86 15.41
C ARG A 8 -18.53 0.49 15.02
N LYS A 9 -19.17 0.40 13.85
CA LYS A 9 -19.53 -0.88 13.26
C LYS A 9 -18.31 -1.46 12.57
N LEU A 10 -18.10 -2.76 12.78
CA LEU A 10 -17.18 -3.53 11.98
C LEU A 10 -17.78 -3.70 10.58
N GLN A 11 -17.01 -3.41 9.54
CA GLN A 11 -17.43 -3.54 8.15
C GLN A 11 -16.64 -4.66 7.50
N LYS A 12 -17.28 -5.47 6.66
CA LYS A 12 -16.58 -6.49 5.88
C LYS A 12 -16.03 -5.84 4.61
N SER A 13 -14.73 -6.01 4.35
CA SER A 13 -14.07 -5.56 3.13
C SER A 13 -13.34 -6.74 2.50
N GLY A 14 -13.69 -7.14 1.28
CA GLY A 14 -13.16 -8.37 0.67
C GLY A 14 -13.72 -9.67 1.29
N GLY A 15 -13.05 -10.79 1.03
CA GLY A 15 -13.53 -12.13 1.41
C GLY A 15 -13.41 -12.44 2.92
N SER A 16 -12.26 -12.14 3.50
CA SER A 16 -11.87 -12.51 4.87
C SER A 16 -11.45 -11.33 5.76
N THR A 17 -11.54 -10.08 5.27
CA THR A 17 -11.05 -8.91 6.00
C THR A 17 -12.19 -8.09 6.58
N TYR A 18 -11.97 -7.57 7.79
CA TYR A 18 -12.85 -6.64 8.46
C TYR A 18 -12.12 -5.31 8.68
N VAL A 19 -12.86 -4.20 8.58
CA VAL A 19 -12.34 -2.85 8.76
C VAL A 19 -13.19 -2.08 9.77
N VAL A 20 -12.57 -1.17 10.51
CA VAL A 20 -13.23 -0.25 11.46
C VAL A 20 -12.71 1.17 11.21
N SER A 21 -13.60 2.16 11.23
CA SER A 21 -13.20 3.55 11.03
C SER A 21 -12.59 4.15 12.29
N LEU A 22 -11.44 4.80 12.15
CA LEU A 22 -10.77 5.49 13.25
C LEU A 22 -11.40 6.87 13.50
N PRO A 23 -11.37 7.40 14.73
CA PRO A 23 -11.83 8.76 15.02
C PRO A 23 -10.99 9.80 14.26
N ARG A 24 -11.65 10.66 13.47
CA ARG A 24 -10.97 11.68 12.65
C ARG A 24 -10.04 12.57 13.47
N ASP A 25 -10.49 13.02 14.64
CA ASP A 25 -9.70 13.91 15.51
C ASP A 25 -8.44 13.22 16.04
N TRP A 26 -8.51 11.91 16.28
CA TRP A 26 -7.34 11.13 16.68
C TRP A 26 -6.34 10.99 15.53
N VAL A 27 -6.82 10.69 14.31
CA VAL A 27 -5.99 10.62 13.10
C VAL A 27 -5.25 11.94 12.87
N MET A 28 -5.96 13.07 12.95
CA MET A 28 -5.36 14.41 12.79
C MET A 28 -4.36 14.72 13.91
N LYS A 29 -4.71 14.41 15.17
CA LYS A 29 -3.84 14.64 16.33
C LYS A 29 -2.54 13.86 16.26
N MET A 30 -2.57 12.65 15.69
CA MET A 30 -1.40 11.80 15.50
C MET A 30 -0.67 12.07 14.18
N ASN A 31 -1.11 13.06 13.38
CA ASN A 31 -0.55 13.42 12.09
C ASN A 31 -0.42 12.22 11.12
N LEU A 32 -1.42 11.34 11.15
CA LEU A 32 -1.50 10.14 10.32
C LEU A 32 -2.15 10.46 8.96
N ASN A 33 -1.63 9.84 7.91
CA ASN A 33 -2.12 9.92 6.55
C ASN A 33 -2.61 8.56 6.05
N SER A 34 -3.39 8.56 4.98
CA SER A 34 -3.76 7.33 4.28
C SER A 34 -2.50 6.58 3.84
N GLY A 35 -2.40 5.30 4.20
CA GLY A 35 -1.25 4.46 3.89
C GLY A 35 -0.18 4.41 4.99
N ASP A 36 -0.28 5.23 6.04
CA ASP A 36 0.59 5.11 7.21
C ASP A 36 0.31 3.79 7.94
N ASP A 37 1.39 3.12 8.36
CA ASP A 37 1.29 1.92 9.17
C ASP A 37 0.84 2.25 10.60
N ILE A 38 0.03 1.35 11.17
CA ILE A 38 -0.51 1.48 12.52
C ILE A 38 -0.24 0.18 13.27
N LEU A 39 0.35 0.30 14.46
CA LEU A 39 0.57 -0.84 15.35
C LEU A 39 -0.73 -1.24 16.03
N MET A 40 -1.01 -2.54 15.98
CA MET A 40 -2.18 -3.16 16.60
C MET A 40 -1.72 -4.29 17.52
N SER A 41 -2.21 -4.30 18.76
CA SER A 41 -1.91 -5.34 19.73
C SER A 41 -3.19 -5.92 20.30
N VAL A 42 -3.32 -7.24 20.24
CA VAL A 42 -4.38 -7.98 20.92
C VAL A 42 -3.91 -8.27 22.34
N ASN A 43 -4.59 -7.68 23.31
CA ASN A 43 -4.25 -7.84 24.72
C ASN A 43 -4.85 -9.15 25.29
N VAL A 44 -4.36 -9.57 26.46
CA VAL A 44 -4.83 -10.78 27.16
C VAL A 44 -6.34 -10.76 27.45
N ASN A 45 -6.92 -9.58 27.64
CA ASN A 45 -8.37 -9.42 27.86
C ASN A 45 -9.19 -9.35 26.55
N ASN A 46 -8.60 -9.76 25.41
CA ASN A 46 -9.17 -9.67 24.06
C ASN A 46 -9.49 -8.25 23.58
N SER A 47 -9.05 -7.22 24.29
CA SER A 47 -9.12 -5.86 23.77
C SER A 47 -8.07 -5.64 22.69
N LEU A 48 -8.40 -4.79 21.73
CA LEU A 48 -7.49 -4.36 20.69
C LEU A 48 -6.99 -2.96 21.04
N THR A 49 -5.67 -2.80 21.13
CA THR A 49 -5.03 -1.49 21.29
C THR A 49 -4.39 -1.07 19.98
N ILE A 50 -4.57 0.21 19.62
CA ILE A 50 -4.09 0.81 18.38
C ILE A 50 -3.18 2.00 18.74
N HIS A 51 -1.97 2.03 18.19
CA HIS A 51 -1.01 3.11 18.39
C HIS A 51 -0.40 3.56 17.06
N PRO A 52 -0.16 4.87 16.86
CA PRO A 52 0.64 5.32 15.72
C PRO A 52 2.04 4.70 15.83
N ASP A 53 2.59 4.22 14.71
CA ASP A 53 3.97 3.78 14.72
C ASP A 53 4.89 4.99 14.88
N ALA A 54 5.59 5.06 16.01
CA ALA A 54 6.56 6.12 16.29
C ALA A 54 7.79 6.01 15.38
N HIS A 55 8.03 4.81 14.85
CA HIS A 55 8.94 4.60 13.76
C HIS A 55 8.13 4.76 12.48
N LYS A 56 8.12 5.98 11.94
CA LYS A 56 8.28 6.09 10.49
C LYS A 56 9.62 5.43 10.20
N ALA A 57 9.66 4.10 10.14
CA ALA A 57 10.74 3.42 9.44
C ALA A 57 10.83 4.17 8.11
N ASP A 58 12.05 4.55 7.70
CA ASP A 58 12.28 5.09 6.37
C ASP A 58 11.82 4.02 5.38
N HIS A 59 10.51 3.99 5.12
CA HIS A 59 9.87 3.15 4.14
C HIS A 59 10.44 3.64 2.84
N LYS A 60 11.37 2.85 2.30
CA LYS A 60 11.98 3.16 1.02
C LYS A 60 10.88 3.01 0.00
N GLN A 61 10.24 4.12 -0.36
CA GLN A 61 9.32 4.17 -1.48
C GLN A 61 10.08 4.57 -2.73
N ALA A 62 10.07 3.71 -3.75
CA ALA A 62 10.51 4.07 -5.08
C ALA A 62 9.36 4.70 -5.87
N VAL A 63 9.68 5.69 -6.70
CA VAL A 63 8.71 6.30 -7.62
C VAL A 63 9.09 5.98 -9.06
N ALA A 64 8.28 5.15 -9.73
CA ALA A 64 8.38 4.87 -11.15
C ALA A 64 7.52 5.86 -11.94
N VAL A 65 8.17 6.82 -12.57
CA VAL A 65 7.50 7.74 -13.49
C VAL A 65 7.35 7.09 -14.86
N VAL A 66 6.12 6.97 -15.33
CA VAL A 66 5.77 6.43 -16.65
C VAL A 66 5.26 7.53 -17.58
N GLY A 67 5.72 7.49 -18.82
CA GLY A 67 5.31 8.40 -19.89
C GLY A 67 4.56 7.67 -21.00
N PRO A 68 3.99 8.41 -21.96
CA PRO A 68 3.21 7.82 -23.07
C PRO A 68 4.07 7.02 -24.05
N LYS A 69 5.40 7.15 -23.99
CA LYS A 69 6.36 6.40 -24.81
C LYS A 69 6.91 5.15 -24.10
N ASP A 70 6.57 4.95 -22.83
CA ASP A 70 6.98 3.74 -22.12
C ASP A 70 6.13 2.56 -22.60
N SER A 71 6.78 1.54 -23.16
CA SER A 71 6.13 0.25 -23.43
C SER A 71 5.80 -0.48 -22.14
N ASP A 72 4.86 -1.43 -22.20
CA ASP A 72 4.53 -2.28 -21.05
C ASP A 72 5.76 -3.01 -20.49
N GLU A 73 6.68 -3.41 -21.36
CA GLU A 73 7.94 -4.03 -20.97
C GLU A 73 8.87 -3.03 -20.25
N SER A 74 8.95 -1.78 -20.70
CA SER A 74 9.71 -0.72 -20.01
C SER A 74 9.18 -0.49 -18.59
N ILE A 75 7.86 -0.40 -18.45
CA ILE A 75 7.19 -0.25 -17.14
C ILE A 75 7.52 -1.45 -16.25
N ARG A 76 7.39 -2.67 -16.79
CA ARG A 76 7.72 -3.90 -16.06
C ARG A 76 9.17 -3.90 -15.56
N ARG A 77 10.13 -3.56 -16.43
CA ARG A 77 11.55 -3.49 -16.06
C ARG A 77 11.82 -2.48 -14.94
N LYS A 78 11.20 -1.29 -15.00
CA LYS A 78 11.32 -0.27 -13.93
C LYS A 78 10.82 -0.82 -12.58
N VAL A 79 9.65 -1.45 -12.59
CA VAL A 79 9.04 -2.03 -11.38
C VAL A 79 9.90 -3.17 -10.82
N VAL A 80 10.37 -4.08 -11.67
CA VAL A 80 11.26 -5.17 -11.27
C VAL A 80 12.57 -4.65 -10.66
N ALA A 81 13.18 -3.64 -11.27
CA ALA A 81 14.41 -3.05 -10.76
C ALA A 81 14.22 -2.47 -9.35
N MET A 82 13.10 -1.79 -9.11
CA MET A 82 12.78 -1.24 -7.79
C MET A 82 12.44 -2.34 -6.77
N TYR A 83 11.75 -3.40 -7.19
CA TYR A 83 11.46 -4.55 -6.35
C TYR A 83 12.75 -5.25 -5.89
N LEU A 84 13.67 -5.52 -6.83
CA LEU A 84 14.96 -6.15 -6.54
C LEU A 84 15.91 -5.25 -5.73
N ALA A 85 15.76 -3.93 -5.83
CA ALA A 85 16.55 -2.97 -5.05
C ALA A 85 16.16 -2.90 -3.56
N GLY A 86 15.14 -3.64 -3.12
CA GLY A 86 14.77 -3.75 -1.70
C GLY A 86 14.03 -2.52 -1.17
N TYR A 87 13.23 -1.86 -2.01
CA TYR A 87 12.28 -0.85 -1.57
C TYR A 87 11.09 -1.53 -0.87
N ASP A 88 10.47 -0.84 0.09
CA ASP A 88 9.29 -1.32 0.83
C ASP A 88 7.99 -1.08 0.04
N SER A 89 7.99 -0.09 -0.85
CA SER A 89 6.88 0.16 -1.77
C SER A 89 7.34 0.77 -3.10
N ILE A 90 6.53 0.56 -4.13
CA ILE A 90 6.74 1.11 -5.48
C ILE A 90 5.49 1.87 -5.87
N LYS A 91 5.61 3.19 -6.02
CA LYS A 91 4.56 4.05 -6.56
C LYS A 91 4.82 4.30 -8.03
N ILE A 92 3.91 3.84 -8.88
CA ILE A 92 3.95 4.07 -10.33
C ILE A 92 3.03 5.24 -10.64
N THR A 93 3.55 6.30 -11.25
CA THR A 93 2.81 7.53 -11.53
C THR A 93 2.98 7.95 -12.99
N ALA A 94 1.89 8.40 -13.61
CA ALA A 94 1.92 8.91 -14.98
C ALA A 94 2.18 10.43 -14.98
N LYS A 95 3.23 10.87 -15.66
CA LYS A 95 3.61 12.30 -15.68
C LYS A 95 2.68 13.08 -16.61
N GLY A 96 1.68 13.77 -16.05
CA GLY A 96 0.77 14.65 -16.79
C GLY A 96 -0.21 13.92 -17.72
N ILE A 97 -0.41 12.62 -17.51
CA ILE A 97 -1.31 11.76 -18.29
C ILE A 97 -2.03 10.83 -17.30
N ARG A 98 -3.21 10.34 -17.66
CA ARG A 98 -3.90 9.28 -16.90
C ARG A 98 -3.37 7.90 -17.29
N LEU A 99 -3.15 7.04 -16.30
CA LEU A 99 -2.98 5.60 -16.52
C LEU A 99 -4.26 5.04 -17.13
N GLY A 100 -4.14 4.48 -18.33
CA GLY A 100 -5.27 3.81 -18.98
C GLY A 100 -5.69 2.55 -18.21
N PRO A 101 -6.96 2.10 -18.32
CA PRO A 101 -7.43 0.86 -17.68
C PRO A 101 -6.57 -0.37 -18.03
N GLY A 102 -6.05 -0.43 -19.26
CA GLY A 102 -5.14 -1.50 -19.70
C GLY A 102 -3.82 -1.52 -18.91
N GLN A 103 -3.15 -0.37 -18.77
CA GLN A 103 -1.91 -0.26 -18.01
C GLN A 103 -2.10 -0.59 -16.53
N LEU A 104 -3.19 -0.12 -15.93
CA LEU A 104 -3.54 -0.46 -14.54
C LEU A 104 -3.74 -1.97 -14.37
N ASN A 105 -4.42 -2.62 -15.31
CA ASN A 105 -4.62 -4.06 -15.27
C ASN A 105 -3.31 -4.84 -15.47
N ILE A 106 -2.42 -4.38 -16.34
CA ILE A 106 -1.11 -4.99 -16.58
C ILE A 106 -0.26 -4.93 -15.31
N VAL A 107 -0.17 -3.76 -14.67
CA VAL A 107 0.57 -3.60 -13.41
C VAL A 107 0.00 -4.50 -12.32
N ARG A 108 -1.34 -4.53 -12.17
CA ARG A 108 -2.01 -5.38 -11.17
C ARG A 108 -1.81 -6.87 -11.44
N ALA A 109 -1.89 -7.29 -12.69
CA ALA A 109 -1.66 -8.67 -13.09
C ALA A 109 -0.21 -9.06 -12.80
N PHE A 110 0.74 -8.22 -13.20
CA PHE A 110 2.17 -8.44 -13.00
C PHE A 110 2.55 -8.53 -11.52
N ALA A 111 2.05 -7.62 -10.68
CA ALA A 111 2.27 -7.68 -9.23
C ALA A 111 1.79 -9.01 -8.64
N ARG A 112 0.61 -9.48 -9.06
CA ARG A 112 0.04 -10.75 -8.57
C ARG A 112 0.74 -12.00 -9.10
N SER A 113 1.15 -12.00 -10.37
CA SER A 113 1.67 -13.19 -11.03
C SER A 113 3.17 -13.38 -10.86
N SER A 114 3.92 -12.29 -10.69
CA SER A 114 5.36 -12.29 -10.90
C SER A 114 6.19 -11.77 -9.73
N MET A 115 5.59 -11.11 -8.73
CA MET A 115 6.29 -10.60 -7.55
C MET A 115 5.69 -11.18 -6.27
N VAL A 116 6.45 -12.06 -5.60
CA VAL A 116 6.01 -12.69 -4.37
C VAL A 116 5.90 -11.67 -3.25
N GLY A 117 4.86 -11.80 -2.44
CA GLY A 117 4.68 -10.95 -1.26
C GLY A 117 4.37 -9.49 -1.61
N THR A 118 3.68 -9.23 -2.72
CA THR A 118 3.27 -7.86 -3.07
C THR A 118 1.77 -7.66 -3.01
N GLU A 119 1.35 -6.47 -2.60
CA GLU A 119 -0.06 -6.08 -2.54
C GLU A 119 -0.25 -4.69 -3.14
N VAL A 120 -1.29 -4.51 -3.97
CA VAL A 120 -1.68 -3.18 -4.44
C VAL A 120 -2.52 -2.51 -3.34
N ILE A 121 -1.92 -1.54 -2.66
CA ILE A 121 -2.56 -0.85 -1.53
C ILE A 121 -3.32 0.41 -1.94
N GLU A 122 -3.01 0.99 -3.10
CA GLU A 122 -3.65 2.20 -3.59
C GLU A 122 -3.65 2.23 -5.13
N SER A 123 -4.74 2.72 -5.74
CA SER A 123 -4.83 2.85 -7.19
C SER A 123 -5.85 3.92 -7.58
N SER A 124 -5.46 4.77 -8.52
CA SER A 124 -6.29 5.79 -9.16
C SER A 124 -6.03 5.82 -10.66
N THR A 125 -6.60 6.80 -11.36
CA THR A 125 -6.26 7.07 -12.77
C THR A 125 -4.91 7.76 -12.93
N GLU A 126 -4.24 8.20 -11.85
CA GLU A 126 -2.98 8.95 -11.91
C GLU A 126 -1.79 8.14 -11.38
N PHE A 127 -2.06 7.17 -10.51
CA PHE A 127 -1.02 6.34 -9.91
C PHE A 127 -1.54 4.98 -9.44
N ILE A 128 -0.59 4.08 -9.15
CA ILE A 128 -0.81 2.82 -8.45
C ILE A 128 0.36 2.55 -7.52
N THR A 129 0.09 2.13 -6.29
CA THR A 129 1.09 1.87 -5.27
C THR A 129 1.08 0.39 -4.91
N ILE A 130 2.25 -0.25 -5.02
CA ILE A 130 2.50 -1.64 -4.65
C ILE A 130 3.30 -1.64 -3.36
N LYS A 131 2.80 -2.31 -2.32
CA LYS A 131 3.52 -2.59 -1.08
C LYS A 131 4.22 -3.94 -1.20
N ILE A 132 5.44 -4.03 -0.69
CA ILE A 132 6.23 -5.26 -0.63
C ILE A 132 6.23 -5.72 0.83
N LEU A 133 5.75 -6.94 1.06
CA LEU A 133 5.49 -7.53 2.37
C LEU A 133 6.60 -8.50 2.81
N THR A 134 7.54 -8.80 1.92
CA THR A 134 8.64 -9.74 2.16
C THR A 134 9.99 -9.04 2.11
N ARG A 135 10.95 -9.51 2.93
CA ARG A 135 12.33 -9.00 2.93
C ARG A 135 13.22 -9.64 1.85
N LEU A 136 12.80 -10.80 1.34
CA LEU A 136 13.47 -11.50 0.24
C LEU A 136 12.59 -11.37 -0.99
N PRO A 137 12.98 -10.54 -1.98
CA PRO A 137 12.25 -10.43 -3.22
C PRO A 137 12.39 -11.73 -4.02
N GLU A 138 11.27 -12.34 -4.41
CA GLU A 138 11.23 -13.52 -5.27
C GLU A 138 10.41 -13.19 -6.52
N LEU A 139 10.97 -13.52 -7.68
CA LEU A 139 10.38 -13.27 -8.99
C LEU A 139 10.06 -14.57 -9.69
N THR A 140 8.84 -14.67 -10.22
CA THR A 140 8.42 -15.79 -11.06
C THR A 140 8.15 -15.31 -12.48
N PHE A 141 8.79 -15.96 -13.45
CA PHE A 141 8.51 -15.77 -14.87
C PHE A 141 7.66 -16.95 -15.34
N SER A 142 6.46 -16.66 -15.81
CA SER A 142 5.59 -17.59 -16.54
C SER A 142 5.77 -17.40 -18.03
#